data_AF-Q928V3-F1
#
_entry.id   AF-Q928V3-F1
#
_cell.length_a   1.000
_cell.length_b   1.000
_cell.length_c   1.000
_cell.angle_alpha   90.00
_cell.angle_beta   90.00
_cell.angle_gamma   90.00
#
_symmetry.space_group_name_H-M   'P 1'
#
loop_
_entity.id
_entity.type
_entity.pdbx_description
1 polymer ?
#
loop_
_entity_poly.entity_id
_entity_poly.type
_entity_poly.pdbx_seq_one_letter_code
_entity_poly.pdbx_strand_id
1 'polypeptide(L)'
;MRITDLLSKDVMIMSLQATTKEAAIDEMIASLKSNGKINDEVLFKEAIMNREAQSSTGVGEGIAMPHAKTKAVNEPTVVFAKSEKGLDYNSLDGQPAHLFFMIAAPDGANATHLETLAALSRLLVHPAFVQSLKDAKTPDDVITLFNNEQGDAEETVVAPTSSNDTGKTVVAVTACPTGIAHTYMAAEKLQETANKLGVRIKVETNGSRGVENRLTDKEIAEADGVIIAADVQVDMPRFDGKHLIAKPVAAGIHKPEELIKEAISGNAPVYKAESGSEATESTDGLSIGQQIYKHLMSGVSHMLPFVIGGGIAIAIAFMLDQILGVPQDQLAKLGSYNEIPALLKQIGDVAFGFMLPVFAGYIAYSISDRPGLVAGFVAGGVASVGGAGFLGALVGGFLAGYAVELIKVMLKKLPKTLDGIKVVLFYPVLSVLIVGLLMLLLNVPMSALNTWLNDFLNSLSGTNAVILGLLLGAMMAADLGGPINKAAYIFATGTLAASVATGGSAIMAATMAAGMVPPLATFVATLVFRNKFTAQERDAGLTNSILGASFITEGAIPFAAADPLRMIPSFIAGSAITGAIVMFLNIKVLAPHGGVFVIFLVSQPWFYLIAIVIGTIISAALIGVLRKKPTV
;
A
#
# COMPACT_ATOMS: atom_id res chain seq x y z
N MET A 1 -7.37 5.61 -17.71
CA MET A 1 -7.48 5.97 -19.14
C MET A 1 -7.14 4.73 -19.96
N ARG A 2 -7.97 4.31 -20.92
CA ARG A 2 -7.62 3.19 -21.79
C ARG A 2 -6.78 3.71 -22.96
N ILE A 3 -5.80 2.93 -23.41
CA ILE A 3 -5.01 3.30 -24.59
C ILE A 3 -5.89 3.26 -25.83
N THR A 4 -6.85 2.34 -25.88
CA THR A 4 -7.81 2.22 -26.98
C THR A 4 -8.75 3.42 -27.11
N ASP A 5 -8.86 4.30 -26.10
CA ASP A 5 -9.57 5.57 -26.24
C ASP A 5 -8.79 6.59 -27.10
N LEU A 6 -7.47 6.43 -27.25
CA LEU A 6 -6.58 7.30 -28.05
C LEU A 6 -6.00 6.61 -29.29
N LEU A 7 -5.97 5.28 -29.29
CA LEU A 7 -5.42 4.47 -30.34
C LEU A 7 -6.47 4.29 -31.45
N SER A 8 -6.34 5.04 -32.54
CA SER A 8 -7.30 4.98 -33.65
C SER A 8 -6.84 4.03 -34.74
N LYS A 9 -7.76 3.17 -35.21
CA LYS A 9 -7.53 2.22 -36.31
C LYS A 9 -7.18 2.94 -37.61
N ASP A 10 -7.77 4.11 -37.85
CA ASP A 10 -7.65 4.84 -39.11
C ASP A 10 -6.25 5.42 -39.33
N VAL A 11 -5.48 5.61 -38.25
CA VAL A 11 -4.11 6.12 -38.31
C VAL A 11 -3.05 5.02 -38.19
N MET A 12 -3.42 3.76 -37.95
CA MET A 12 -2.46 2.68 -37.75
C MET A 12 -1.71 2.33 -39.04
N ILE A 13 -0.41 2.03 -38.90
CA ILE A 13 0.45 1.61 -40.01
C ILE A 13 0.94 0.18 -39.75
N MET A 14 0.24 -0.81 -40.30
CA MET A 14 0.58 -2.22 -40.09
C MET A 14 1.87 -2.67 -40.81
N SER A 15 2.35 -1.88 -41.78
CA SER A 15 3.59 -2.13 -42.53
C SER A 15 4.30 -0.82 -42.85
N LEU A 16 5.12 -0.37 -41.90
CA LEU A 16 5.94 0.84 -42.01
C LEU A 16 7.06 0.63 -43.04
N GLN A 17 7.12 1.50 -44.05
CA GLN A 17 8.10 1.38 -45.15
C GLN A 17 9.42 2.11 -44.88
N ALA A 18 9.41 3.06 -43.95
CA ALA A 18 10.59 3.81 -43.55
C ALA A 18 11.76 2.93 -43.09
N THR A 19 12.97 3.34 -43.45
CA THR A 19 14.24 2.67 -43.09
C THR A 19 15.14 3.52 -42.20
N THR A 20 14.78 4.78 -41.98
CA THR A 20 15.49 5.71 -41.08
C THR A 20 14.51 6.29 -40.07
N LYS A 21 15.06 6.77 -38.94
CA LYS A 21 14.30 7.40 -37.86
C LYS A 21 13.42 8.55 -38.34
N GLU A 22 13.99 9.47 -39.11
CA GLU A 22 13.29 10.65 -39.62
C GLU A 22 12.19 10.26 -40.60
N ALA A 23 12.45 9.29 -41.48
CA ALA A 23 11.44 8.80 -42.42
C ALA A 23 10.28 8.09 -41.69
N ALA A 24 10.55 7.38 -40.59
CA ALA A 24 9.53 6.72 -39.78
C ALA A 24 8.63 7.74 -39.08
N ILE A 25 9.23 8.83 -38.57
CA ILE A 25 8.50 9.97 -38.01
C ILE A 25 7.62 10.60 -39.11
N ASP A 26 8.18 10.86 -40.29
CA ASP A 26 7.44 11.46 -41.41
C ASP A 26 6.24 10.62 -41.86
N GLU A 27 6.40 9.30 -41.95
CA GLU A 27 5.33 8.38 -42.34
C GLU A 27 4.18 8.37 -41.32
N MET A 28 4.49 8.38 -40.02
CA MET A 28 3.48 8.48 -38.95
C MET A 28 2.78 9.85 -38.92
N ILE A 29 3.51 10.94 -39.19
CA ILE A 29 2.94 12.29 -39.28
C ILE A 29 1.98 12.41 -40.47
N ALA A 30 2.35 11.86 -41.63
CA ALA A 30 1.49 11.84 -42.81
C ALA A 30 0.19 11.06 -42.55
N SER A 31 0.26 9.96 -41.79
CA SER A 31 -0.94 9.22 -41.36
C SER A 31 -1.86 10.06 -40.46
N LEU A 32 -1.30 10.79 -39.49
CA LEU A 32 -2.08 11.71 -38.64
C LEU A 32 -2.73 12.84 -39.44
N LYS A 33 -2.01 13.41 -40.43
CA LYS A 33 -2.52 14.51 -41.25
C LYS A 33 -3.64 14.07 -42.19
N SER A 34 -3.46 12.97 -42.90
CA SER A 34 -4.44 12.44 -43.84
C SER A 34 -5.77 12.08 -43.15
N ASN A 35 -5.72 11.75 -41.85
CA ASN A 35 -6.89 11.48 -41.02
C ASN A 35 -7.36 12.70 -40.17
N GLY A 36 -6.83 13.90 -40.42
CA GLY A 36 -7.29 15.13 -39.80
C GLY A 36 -6.95 15.30 -38.31
N LYS A 37 -6.11 14.43 -37.73
CA LYS A 37 -5.73 14.49 -36.30
C LYS A 37 -4.76 15.63 -35.98
N ILE A 38 -4.02 16.09 -36.99
CA ILE A 38 -3.16 17.28 -36.92
C ILE A 38 -3.50 18.29 -38.03
N ASN A 39 -3.31 19.58 -37.76
CA ASN A 39 -3.55 20.67 -38.70
C ASN A 39 -2.26 21.20 -39.36
N ASP A 40 -1.08 21.02 -38.74
CA ASP A 40 0.20 21.53 -39.22
C ASP A 40 1.32 20.47 -39.07
N GLU A 41 1.71 19.85 -40.18
CA GLU A 41 2.73 18.79 -40.20
C GLU A 41 4.12 19.33 -39.85
N VAL A 42 4.45 20.54 -40.30
CA VAL A 42 5.77 21.14 -40.12
C VAL A 42 5.97 21.46 -38.64
N LEU A 43 4.99 22.10 -38.02
CA LEU A 43 5.02 22.43 -36.60
C LEU A 43 5.03 21.17 -35.72
N PHE A 44 4.26 20.12 -36.08
CA PHE A 44 4.27 18.86 -35.33
C PHE A 44 5.61 18.13 -35.46
N LYS A 45 6.18 18.06 -36.67
CA LYS A 45 7.50 17.47 -36.92
C LYS A 45 8.59 18.19 -36.14
N GLU A 46 8.60 19.51 -36.15
CA GLU A 46 9.56 20.31 -35.39
C GLU A 46 9.49 19.99 -33.88
N ALA A 47 8.29 19.89 -33.32
CA ALA A 47 8.09 19.56 -31.91
C ALA A 47 8.60 18.14 -31.56
N ILE A 48 8.36 17.15 -32.42
CA ILE A 48 8.89 15.78 -32.25
C ILE A 48 10.41 15.79 -32.32
N MET A 49 11.00 16.44 -33.33
CA MET A 49 12.46 16.47 -33.49
C MET A 49 13.16 17.22 -32.35
N ASN A 50 12.57 18.30 -31.85
CA ASN A 50 13.06 18.99 -30.65
C ASN A 50 13.04 18.08 -29.41
N ARG A 51 12.04 17.20 -29.28
CA ARG A 51 11.97 16.21 -28.21
C ARG A 51 13.02 15.11 -28.39
N GLU A 52 13.20 14.59 -29.60
CA GLU A 52 14.23 13.59 -29.91
C GLU A 52 15.65 14.10 -29.64
N ALA A 53 15.91 15.37 -29.90
CA ALA A 53 17.23 15.99 -29.67
C ALA A 53 17.64 16.04 -28.19
N GLN A 54 16.68 16.01 -27.26
CA GLN A 54 16.96 15.97 -25.82
C GLN A 54 17.43 14.58 -25.36
N SER A 55 16.80 13.53 -25.89
CA SER A 55 17.13 12.13 -25.67
C SER A 55 16.30 11.30 -26.64
N SER A 56 16.90 10.23 -27.17
CA SER A 56 16.18 9.26 -28.01
C SER A 56 14.92 8.75 -27.30
N THR A 57 13.83 8.61 -28.06
CA THR A 57 12.60 7.93 -27.59
C THR A 57 12.53 6.46 -28.00
N GLY A 58 13.60 5.90 -28.56
CA GLY A 58 13.78 4.45 -28.68
C GLY A 58 14.05 3.87 -27.29
N VAL A 59 13.01 3.38 -26.63
CA VAL A 59 13.05 2.94 -25.22
C VAL A 59 13.79 1.61 -25.02
N GLY A 60 13.97 0.83 -26.10
CA GLY A 60 14.62 -0.47 -26.10
C GLY A 60 13.64 -1.62 -26.36
N GLU A 61 14.17 -2.85 -26.41
CA GLU A 61 13.43 -4.10 -26.65
C GLU A 61 12.61 -4.12 -27.96
N GLY A 62 13.06 -3.31 -28.92
CA GLY A 62 12.43 -3.16 -30.23
C GLY A 62 11.25 -2.19 -30.26
N ILE A 63 11.17 -1.25 -29.31
CA ILE A 63 10.07 -0.28 -29.21
C ILE A 63 10.60 1.16 -29.28
N ALA A 64 9.87 2.02 -30.00
CA ALA A 64 10.08 3.47 -30.02
C ALA A 64 8.77 4.23 -29.74
N MET A 65 8.86 5.35 -29.01
CA MET A 65 7.68 6.11 -28.56
C MET A 65 7.86 7.61 -28.83
N PRO A 66 7.94 8.05 -30.10
CA PRO A 66 8.05 9.47 -30.42
C PRO A 66 6.83 10.23 -29.93
N HIS A 67 7.03 11.37 -29.28
CA HIS A 67 5.90 12.09 -28.66
C HIS A 67 6.15 13.58 -28.61
N ALA A 68 5.10 14.36 -28.81
CA ALA A 68 5.16 15.81 -28.70
C ALA A 68 3.83 16.40 -28.24
N LYS A 69 3.95 17.56 -27.61
CA LYS A 69 2.85 18.45 -27.28
C LYS A 69 2.95 19.69 -28.16
N THR A 70 1.88 20.02 -28.87
CA THR A 70 1.87 21.19 -29.74
C THR A 70 0.45 21.60 -30.13
N LYS A 71 0.28 22.87 -30.50
CA LYS A 71 -0.95 23.42 -31.08
C LYS A 71 -1.32 22.81 -32.43
N ALA A 72 -0.38 22.10 -33.06
CA ALA A 72 -0.64 21.40 -34.32
C ALA A 72 -1.63 20.24 -34.18
N VAL A 73 -1.87 19.73 -32.96
CA VAL A 73 -2.75 18.58 -32.72
C VAL A 73 -4.18 19.05 -32.46
N ASN A 74 -5.13 18.57 -33.26
CA ASN A 74 -6.55 18.86 -33.10
C ASN A 74 -7.19 17.93 -32.06
N GLU A 75 -6.79 16.66 -32.06
CA GLU A 75 -7.37 15.61 -31.23
C GLU A 75 -6.26 14.71 -30.67
N PRO A 76 -6.20 14.48 -29.34
CA PRO A 76 -5.22 13.57 -28.74
C PRO A 76 -5.29 12.20 -29.39
N THR A 77 -4.18 11.72 -29.96
CA THR A 77 -4.15 10.47 -30.73
C THR A 77 -2.83 9.73 -30.52
N VAL A 78 -2.91 8.39 -30.45
CA VAL A 78 -1.74 7.50 -30.54
C VAL A 78 -1.74 6.78 -31.89
N VAL A 79 -0.63 6.86 -32.60
CA VAL A 79 -0.39 6.06 -33.81
C VAL A 79 0.38 4.80 -33.43
N PHE A 80 -0.16 3.64 -33.74
CA PHE A 80 0.60 2.40 -33.77
C PHE A 80 1.17 2.17 -35.16
N ALA A 81 2.47 1.92 -35.26
CA ALA A 81 3.09 1.47 -36.48
C ALA A 81 4.00 0.26 -36.24
N LYS A 82 4.10 -0.61 -37.25
CA LYS A 82 4.88 -1.84 -37.20
C LYS A 82 5.82 -1.95 -38.41
N SER A 83 7.10 -2.23 -38.14
CA SER A 83 8.10 -2.56 -39.16
C SER A 83 8.55 -4.02 -39.02
N GLU A 84 8.37 -4.82 -40.07
CA GLU A 84 8.79 -6.22 -40.10
C GLU A 84 10.31 -6.37 -40.02
N LYS A 85 11.05 -5.50 -40.72
CA LYS A 85 12.52 -5.54 -40.77
C LYS A 85 13.15 -4.91 -39.52
N GLY A 86 12.41 -4.05 -38.84
CA GLY A 86 12.96 -3.13 -37.85
C GLY A 86 13.83 -2.06 -38.52
N LEU A 87 14.06 -0.96 -37.81
CA LEU A 87 14.99 0.07 -38.27
C LEU A 87 15.79 0.64 -37.11
N ASP A 88 16.99 1.15 -37.40
CA ASP A 88 17.82 1.81 -36.39
C ASP A 88 17.18 3.15 -36.00
N TYR A 89 16.65 3.20 -34.78
CA TYR A 89 15.99 4.38 -34.22
C TYR A 89 16.90 5.14 -33.21
N ASN A 90 18.18 4.76 -33.12
CA ASN A 90 19.06 5.15 -32.04
C ASN A 90 18.48 4.75 -30.65
N SER A 91 18.00 3.52 -30.52
CA SER A 91 17.42 3.01 -29.26
C SER A 91 18.46 2.97 -28.13
N LEU A 92 18.01 3.14 -26.88
CA LEU A 92 18.90 3.20 -25.70
C LEU A 92 19.71 1.91 -25.47
N ASP A 93 19.19 0.77 -25.93
CA ASP A 93 19.83 -0.55 -25.87
C ASP A 93 20.62 -0.92 -27.15
N GLY A 94 20.62 -0.02 -28.15
CA GLY A 94 21.25 -0.24 -29.45
C GLY A 94 20.53 -1.25 -30.36
N GLN A 95 19.32 -1.72 -30.01
CA GLN A 95 18.57 -2.66 -30.84
C GLN A 95 17.64 -1.94 -31.85
N PRO A 96 17.38 -2.52 -33.04
CA PRO A 96 16.43 -1.98 -33.99
C PRO A 96 15.01 -1.91 -33.41
N ALA A 97 14.29 -0.81 -33.68
CA ALA A 97 12.88 -0.66 -33.31
C ALA A 97 11.97 -1.30 -34.35
N HIS A 98 11.02 -2.11 -33.89
CA HIS A 98 10.01 -2.79 -34.70
C HIS A 98 8.60 -2.26 -34.47
N LEU A 99 8.30 -1.81 -33.25
CA LEU A 99 7.00 -1.25 -32.86
C LEU A 99 7.16 0.22 -32.53
N PHE A 100 6.24 1.04 -33.02
CA PHE A 100 6.25 2.49 -32.84
C PHE A 100 4.92 2.96 -32.29
N PHE A 101 4.98 3.81 -31.27
CA PHE A 101 3.82 4.41 -30.62
C PHE A 101 3.97 5.92 -30.62
N MET A 102 3.54 6.59 -31.70
CA MET A 102 3.62 8.05 -31.77
C MET A 102 2.48 8.69 -30.99
N ILE A 103 2.79 9.53 -30.00
CA ILE A 103 1.80 10.21 -29.18
C ILE A 103 1.70 11.68 -29.62
N ALA A 104 0.54 12.04 -30.18
CA ALA A 104 0.20 13.41 -30.55
C ALA A 104 -0.74 14.00 -29.49
N ALA A 105 -0.26 15.01 -28.75
CA ALA A 105 -1.05 15.67 -27.71
C ALA A 105 -1.22 17.19 -27.97
N PRO A 106 -2.43 17.75 -27.78
CA PRO A 106 -2.65 19.20 -27.85
C PRO A 106 -1.93 19.97 -26.73
N ASP A 107 -1.65 21.26 -26.98
CA ASP A 107 -1.17 22.18 -25.95
C ASP A 107 -2.16 22.28 -24.78
N GLY A 108 -1.66 22.18 -23.55
CA GLY A 108 -2.47 22.17 -22.32
C GLY A 108 -2.84 20.78 -21.80
N ALA A 109 -2.66 19.72 -22.58
CA ALA A 109 -2.95 18.33 -22.19
C ALA A 109 -1.77 17.65 -21.45
N ASN A 110 -1.17 18.33 -20.46
CA ASN A 110 0.02 17.82 -19.75
C ASN A 110 -0.24 16.52 -19.00
N ALA A 111 -1.40 16.39 -18.35
CA ALA A 111 -1.79 15.17 -17.64
C ALA A 111 -2.01 14.01 -18.63
N THR A 112 -2.81 14.23 -19.68
CA THR A 112 -3.14 13.21 -20.69
C THR A 112 -1.91 12.65 -21.41
N HIS A 113 -0.95 13.51 -21.78
CA HIS A 113 0.29 13.09 -22.42
C HIS A 113 1.14 12.18 -21.53
N LEU A 114 1.34 12.56 -20.26
CA LEU A 114 2.13 11.77 -19.31
C LEU A 114 1.41 10.48 -18.89
N GLU A 115 0.08 10.53 -18.74
CA GLU A 115 -0.75 9.36 -18.45
C GLU A 115 -0.70 8.33 -19.58
N THR A 116 -0.74 8.79 -20.84
CA THR A 116 -0.63 7.91 -22.03
C THR A 116 0.73 7.23 -22.08
N LEU A 117 1.81 7.98 -21.88
CA LEU A 117 3.17 7.44 -21.78
C LEU A 117 3.26 6.39 -20.66
N ALA A 118 2.81 6.72 -19.46
CA ALA A 118 2.87 5.82 -18.31
C ALA A 118 2.02 4.56 -18.49
N ALA A 119 0.89 4.64 -19.20
CA ALA A 119 0.04 3.50 -19.49
C ALA A 119 0.65 2.59 -20.56
N LEU A 120 1.13 3.14 -21.68
CA LEU A 120 1.84 2.38 -22.71
C LEU A 120 3.11 1.71 -22.15
N SER A 121 3.92 2.43 -21.38
CA SER A 121 5.14 1.86 -20.78
C SER A 121 4.86 0.71 -19.82
N ARG A 122 3.70 0.69 -19.12
CA ARG A 122 3.34 -0.46 -18.28
C ARG A 122 3.02 -1.71 -19.11
N LEU A 123 2.22 -1.55 -20.15
CA LEU A 123 1.79 -2.68 -21.00
C LEU A 123 2.98 -3.26 -21.79
N LEU A 124 3.84 -2.39 -22.28
CA LEU A 124 4.95 -2.75 -23.14
C LEU A 124 6.15 -3.35 -22.40
N VAL A 125 6.12 -3.42 -21.06
CA VAL A 125 7.10 -4.18 -20.26
C VAL A 125 6.85 -5.69 -20.31
N HIS A 126 5.66 -6.14 -20.74
CA HIS A 126 5.32 -7.56 -20.82
C HIS A 126 5.81 -8.18 -22.15
N PRO A 127 6.81 -9.08 -22.14
CA PRO A 127 7.41 -9.58 -23.39
C PRO A 127 6.44 -10.38 -24.27
N ALA A 128 5.49 -11.11 -23.65
CA ALA A 128 4.47 -11.87 -24.36
C ALA A 128 3.48 -10.96 -25.12
N PHE A 129 3.12 -9.82 -24.52
CA PHE A 129 2.27 -8.81 -25.15
C PHE A 129 2.97 -8.15 -26.33
N VAL A 130 4.23 -7.73 -26.14
CA VAL A 130 5.06 -7.15 -27.20
C VAL A 130 5.22 -8.13 -28.38
N GLN A 131 5.43 -9.42 -28.11
CA GLN A 131 5.50 -10.43 -29.15
C GLN A 131 4.17 -10.58 -29.90
N SER A 132 3.04 -10.58 -29.18
CA SER A 132 1.70 -10.64 -29.78
C SER A 132 1.42 -9.46 -30.70
N LEU A 133 1.89 -8.25 -30.34
CA LEU A 133 1.81 -7.06 -31.19
C LEU A 133 2.67 -7.15 -32.45
N LYS A 134 3.83 -7.80 -32.40
CA LYS A 134 4.66 -8.06 -33.60
C LYS A 134 3.93 -9.01 -34.56
N ASP A 135 3.22 -10.00 -34.01
CA ASP A 135 2.51 -11.02 -34.77
C ASP A 135 1.13 -10.57 -35.29
N ALA A 136 0.56 -9.49 -34.72
CA ALA A 136 -0.72 -8.90 -35.12
C ALA A 136 -0.76 -8.50 -36.60
N LYS A 137 -1.81 -8.87 -37.34
CA LYS A 137 -1.88 -8.68 -38.80
C LYS A 137 -2.78 -7.53 -39.22
N THR A 138 -3.75 -7.18 -38.37
CA THR A 138 -4.76 -6.16 -38.66
C THR A 138 -4.86 -5.13 -37.53
N PRO A 139 -5.36 -3.91 -37.80
CA PRO A 139 -5.66 -2.93 -36.76
C PRO A 139 -6.62 -3.47 -35.68
N ASP A 140 -7.56 -4.34 -36.06
CA ASP A 140 -8.48 -5.00 -35.13
C ASP A 140 -7.77 -5.93 -34.16
N ASP A 141 -6.77 -6.68 -34.62
CA ASP A 141 -5.93 -7.52 -33.75
C ASP A 141 -5.23 -6.66 -32.70
N VAL A 142 -4.67 -5.53 -33.11
CA VAL A 142 -3.95 -4.60 -32.22
C VAL A 142 -4.89 -4.04 -31.15
N ILE A 143 -6.07 -3.55 -31.55
CA ILE A 143 -7.08 -3.05 -30.60
C ILE A 143 -7.52 -4.15 -29.63
N THR A 144 -7.74 -5.35 -30.14
CA THR A 144 -8.14 -6.51 -29.32
C THR A 144 -7.04 -6.87 -28.31
N LEU A 145 -5.78 -6.87 -28.73
CA LEU A 145 -4.65 -7.11 -27.84
C LEU A 145 -4.58 -6.05 -26.73
N PHE A 146 -4.67 -4.76 -27.05
CA PHE A 146 -4.67 -3.71 -26.05
C PHE A 146 -5.87 -3.79 -25.10
N ASN A 147 -7.05 -4.10 -25.61
CA ASN A 147 -8.23 -4.32 -24.78
C ASN A 147 -8.03 -5.53 -23.86
N ASN A 148 -7.54 -6.65 -24.36
CA ASN A 148 -7.28 -7.84 -23.54
C ASN A 148 -6.24 -7.57 -22.43
N GLU A 149 -5.16 -6.85 -22.75
CA GLU A 149 -4.11 -6.51 -21.79
C GLU A 149 -4.55 -5.42 -20.79
N GLN A 150 -5.49 -4.54 -21.18
CA GLN A 150 -6.05 -3.49 -20.33
C GLN A 150 -7.37 -3.88 -19.63
N GLY A 151 -7.81 -5.13 -19.76
CA GLY A 151 -8.96 -5.67 -19.02
C GLY A 151 -10.35 -5.45 -19.65
N ASP A 152 -10.44 -5.23 -20.96
CA ASP A 152 -11.68 -5.15 -21.75
C ASP A 152 -12.06 -6.48 -22.44
N ALA A 153 -11.42 -7.59 -22.08
CA ALA A 153 -12.21 -8.80 -21.99
C ALA A 153 -13.08 -8.62 -20.74
N GLU A 154 -14.40 -8.82 -20.85
CA GLU A 154 -15.10 -9.47 -19.74
C GLU A 154 -14.18 -10.60 -19.30
N GLU A 155 -13.53 -10.47 -18.14
CA GLU A 155 -12.68 -11.52 -17.56
C GLU A 155 -13.61 -12.68 -17.18
N THR A 156 -14.04 -13.38 -18.22
CA THR A 156 -14.62 -14.69 -18.16
C THR A 156 -13.48 -15.58 -17.71
N VAL A 157 -13.58 -16.04 -16.47
CA VAL A 157 -13.18 -17.37 -16.03
C VAL A 157 -12.01 -17.94 -16.87
N VAL A 158 -10.77 -17.56 -16.51
CA VAL A 158 -9.56 -17.91 -17.27
C VAL A 158 -9.52 -19.41 -17.55
N ALA A 159 -9.66 -19.81 -18.82
CA ALA A 159 -9.54 -21.20 -19.22
C ALA A 159 -8.07 -21.65 -19.10
N PRO A 160 -7.79 -22.84 -18.54
CA PRO A 160 -6.42 -23.30 -18.37
C PRO A 160 -5.73 -23.49 -19.73
N THR A 161 -4.46 -23.09 -19.83
CA THR A 161 -3.59 -23.29 -21.00
C THR A 161 -3.06 -24.73 -21.13
N SER A 162 -3.40 -25.61 -20.18
CA SER A 162 -3.00 -27.01 -20.13
C SER A 162 -4.13 -27.95 -20.58
N SER A 163 -3.77 -29.06 -21.24
CA SER A 163 -4.66 -30.13 -21.75
C SER A 163 -5.44 -30.92 -20.69
N ASN A 164 -5.53 -30.42 -19.45
CA ASN A 164 -6.20 -31.02 -18.30
C ASN A 164 -7.27 -30.06 -17.74
N ASP A 165 -8.17 -29.56 -18.58
CA ASP A 165 -9.29 -28.73 -18.11
C ASP A 165 -10.27 -29.56 -17.30
N THR A 166 -10.45 -29.23 -16.02
CA THR A 166 -11.37 -29.92 -15.11
C THR A 166 -12.82 -29.49 -15.32
N GLY A 167 -13.07 -28.41 -16.08
CA GLY A 167 -14.38 -27.79 -16.24
C GLY A 167 -14.87 -27.04 -15.01
N LYS A 168 -14.09 -27.02 -13.91
CA LYS A 168 -14.45 -26.39 -12.64
C LYS A 168 -14.06 -24.91 -12.60
N THR A 169 -14.91 -24.12 -11.97
CA THR A 169 -14.74 -22.67 -11.84
C THR A 169 -14.73 -22.26 -10.37
N VAL A 170 -13.69 -21.55 -9.95
CA VAL A 170 -13.56 -21.00 -8.59
C VAL A 170 -13.50 -19.48 -8.68
N VAL A 171 -14.11 -18.80 -7.73
CA VAL A 171 -13.90 -17.36 -7.54
C VAL A 171 -13.18 -17.12 -6.22
N ALA A 172 -12.33 -16.11 -6.17
CA ALA A 172 -11.60 -15.77 -4.96
C ALA A 172 -11.62 -14.26 -4.68
N VAL A 173 -11.49 -13.90 -3.41
CA VAL A 173 -11.22 -12.53 -2.97
C VAL A 173 -9.96 -12.53 -2.11
N THR A 174 -9.00 -11.67 -2.44
CA THR A 174 -7.80 -11.45 -1.61
C THR A 174 -7.83 -10.04 -1.01
N ALA A 175 -7.47 -9.92 0.27
CA ALA A 175 -7.43 -8.62 0.93
C ALA A 175 -6.46 -8.59 2.11
N CYS A 176 -5.64 -7.55 2.24
CA CYS A 176 -4.81 -7.33 3.42
C CYS A 176 -4.82 -5.86 3.87
N PRO A 177 -4.57 -5.56 5.16
CA PRO A 177 -4.74 -4.21 5.70
C PRO A 177 -3.91 -3.13 5.00
N THR A 178 -2.71 -3.48 4.55
CA THR A 178 -1.86 -2.55 3.79
C THR A 178 -2.17 -2.59 2.31
N GLY A 179 -2.73 -3.69 1.80
CA GLY A 179 -3.15 -3.83 0.42
C GLY A 179 -2.03 -3.81 -0.64
N ILE A 180 -0.74 -3.83 -0.27
CA ILE A 180 0.38 -3.62 -1.20
C ILE A 180 0.98 -4.93 -1.73
N ALA A 181 1.39 -5.85 -0.84
CA ALA A 181 2.14 -7.05 -1.26
C ALA A 181 1.31 -8.32 -1.14
N HIS A 182 0.84 -8.64 0.07
CA HIS A 182 0.16 -9.91 0.32
C HIS A 182 -1.14 -10.08 -0.46
N THR A 183 -1.86 -8.99 -0.75
CA THR A 183 -3.11 -9.04 -1.55
C THR A 183 -2.83 -9.54 -2.98
N TYR A 184 -1.86 -8.94 -3.66
CA TYR A 184 -1.52 -9.29 -5.04
C TYR A 184 -0.72 -10.60 -5.12
N MET A 185 0.17 -10.87 -4.16
CA MET A 185 0.89 -12.14 -4.09
C MET A 185 -0.06 -13.33 -3.90
N ALA A 186 -1.06 -13.19 -3.03
CA ALA A 186 -2.07 -14.23 -2.84
C ALA A 186 -2.88 -14.46 -4.13
N ALA A 187 -3.24 -13.38 -4.84
CA ALA A 187 -4.00 -13.47 -6.09
C ALA A 187 -3.20 -14.17 -7.20
N GLU A 188 -1.95 -13.74 -7.40
CA GLU A 188 -1.03 -14.34 -8.37
C GLU A 188 -0.80 -15.83 -8.07
N LYS A 189 -0.53 -16.19 -6.79
CA LYS A 189 -0.30 -17.59 -6.39
C LYS A 189 -1.53 -18.47 -6.55
N LEU A 190 -2.72 -17.97 -6.24
CA LEU A 190 -3.98 -18.67 -6.50
C LEU A 190 -4.19 -18.88 -8.01
N GLN A 191 -3.91 -17.85 -8.82
CA GLN A 191 -4.11 -17.92 -10.27
C GLN A 191 -3.11 -18.85 -10.97
N GLU A 192 -1.82 -18.75 -10.63
CA GLU A 192 -0.79 -19.68 -11.07
C GLU A 192 -1.12 -21.14 -10.72
N THR A 193 -1.62 -21.38 -9.51
CA THR A 193 -1.90 -22.73 -9.02
C THR A 193 -3.17 -23.30 -9.65
N ALA A 194 -4.21 -22.49 -9.83
CA ALA A 194 -5.43 -22.89 -10.51
C ALA A 194 -5.14 -23.29 -11.97
N ASN A 195 -4.32 -22.50 -12.66
CA ASN A 195 -3.84 -22.81 -14.01
C ASN A 195 -3.11 -24.16 -14.05
N LYS A 196 -2.21 -24.44 -13.08
CA LYS A 196 -1.52 -25.74 -12.97
C LYS A 196 -2.47 -26.92 -12.70
N LEU A 197 -3.55 -26.68 -11.97
CA LEU A 197 -4.56 -27.69 -11.63
C LEU A 197 -5.66 -27.83 -12.70
N GLY A 198 -5.64 -27.01 -13.75
CA GLY A 198 -6.69 -27.02 -14.76
C GLY A 198 -8.05 -26.53 -14.25
N VAL A 199 -8.04 -25.66 -13.24
CA VAL A 199 -9.23 -25.04 -12.65
C VAL A 199 -9.29 -23.60 -13.12
N ARG A 200 -10.46 -23.17 -13.57
CA ARG A 200 -10.65 -21.77 -13.97
C ARG A 200 -10.84 -20.93 -12.73
N ILE A 201 -10.11 -19.82 -12.61
CA ILE A 201 -10.22 -18.94 -11.45
C ILE A 201 -10.28 -17.46 -11.84
N LYS A 202 -11.11 -16.71 -11.12
CA LYS A 202 -11.08 -15.25 -11.09
C LYS A 202 -10.83 -14.77 -9.66
N VAL A 203 -9.93 -13.81 -9.50
CA VAL A 203 -9.55 -13.28 -8.18
C VAL A 203 -9.84 -11.78 -8.13
N GLU A 204 -10.76 -11.38 -7.27
CA GLU A 204 -10.95 -9.98 -6.87
C GLU A 204 -9.87 -9.59 -5.86
N THR A 205 -9.23 -8.46 -6.09
CA THR A 205 -8.17 -7.95 -5.20
C THR A 205 -8.63 -6.68 -4.51
N ASN A 206 -8.63 -6.69 -3.18
CA ASN A 206 -8.98 -5.55 -2.35
C ASN A 206 -7.70 -4.96 -1.76
N GLY A 207 -6.94 -4.29 -2.63
CA GLY A 207 -5.60 -3.78 -2.34
C GLY A 207 -5.57 -2.29 -2.00
N SER A 208 -4.36 -1.73 -1.88
CA SER A 208 -4.14 -0.31 -1.60
C SER A 208 -4.62 0.60 -2.73
N ARG A 209 -4.87 0.02 -3.91
CA ARG A 209 -5.42 0.69 -5.09
C ARG A 209 -6.95 0.66 -5.14
N GLY A 210 -7.60 0.07 -4.14
CA GLY A 210 -9.04 -0.17 -4.12
C GLY A 210 -9.38 -1.60 -4.54
N VAL A 211 -10.67 -1.83 -4.83
CA VAL A 211 -11.18 -3.10 -5.33
C VAL A 211 -10.92 -3.19 -6.84
N GLU A 212 -10.10 -4.15 -7.25
CA GLU A 212 -9.81 -4.48 -8.64
C GLU A 212 -10.40 -5.87 -8.96
N ASN A 213 -10.77 -6.11 -10.22
CA ASN A 213 -11.36 -7.38 -10.70
C ASN A 213 -12.61 -7.82 -9.90
N ARG A 214 -13.47 -6.86 -9.54
CA ARG A 214 -14.66 -7.12 -8.72
C ARG A 214 -15.51 -8.25 -9.31
N LEU A 215 -15.80 -9.25 -8.50
CA LEU A 215 -16.67 -10.38 -8.87
C LEU A 215 -18.09 -9.90 -9.11
N THR A 216 -18.65 -10.31 -10.25
CA THR A 216 -20.06 -10.08 -10.61
C THR A 216 -20.97 -11.15 -10.01
N ASP A 217 -22.26 -10.84 -9.86
CA ASP A 217 -23.26 -11.78 -9.36
C ASP A 217 -23.33 -13.06 -10.21
N LYS A 218 -23.13 -12.92 -11.53
CA LYS A 218 -23.10 -14.04 -12.48
C LYS A 218 -21.90 -14.96 -12.21
N GLU A 219 -20.71 -14.40 -12.04
CA GLU A 219 -19.49 -15.18 -11.75
C GLU A 219 -19.60 -15.91 -10.42
N ILE A 220 -20.17 -15.25 -9.41
CA ILE A 220 -20.44 -15.88 -8.12
C ILE A 220 -21.46 -17.01 -8.29
N ALA A 221 -22.55 -16.78 -9.04
CA ALA A 221 -23.58 -17.77 -9.30
C ALA A 221 -23.07 -19.00 -10.08
N GLU A 222 -22.11 -18.82 -10.98
CA GLU A 222 -21.53 -19.88 -11.82
C GLU A 222 -20.36 -20.63 -11.16
N ALA A 223 -19.77 -20.08 -10.09
CA ALA A 223 -18.67 -20.71 -9.39
C ALA A 223 -19.09 -21.99 -8.64
N ASP A 224 -18.26 -23.03 -8.76
CA ASP A 224 -18.34 -24.29 -7.98
C ASP A 224 -17.91 -24.08 -6.52
N GLY A 225 -17.07 -23.07 -6.24
CA GLY A 225 -16.60 -22.74 -4.91
C GLY A 225 -16.04 -21.31 -4.81
N VAL A 226 -16.06 -20.76 -3.60
CA VAL A 226 -15.60 -19.40 -3.27
C VAL A 226 -14.44 -19.47 -2.27
N ILE A 227 -13.34 -18.78 -2.55
CA ILE A 227 -12.20 -18.64 -1.64
C ILE A 227 -12.09 -17.19 -1.15
N ILE A 228 -12.22 -16.96 0.14
CA ILE A 228 -11.94 -15.68 0.78
C ILE A 228 -10.59 -15.79 1.49
N ALA A 229 -9.56 -15.20 0.91
CA ALA A 229 -8.21 -15.12 1.47
C ALA A 229 -7.93 -13.69 1.96
N ALA A 230 -8.47 -13.34 3.12
CA ALA A 230 -8.52 -11.96 3.58
C ALA A 230 -8.15 -11.80 5.06
N ASP A 231 -7.45 -10.70 5.37
CA ASP A 231 -7.13 -10.22 6.72
C ASP A 231 -7.93 -8.94 7.08
N VAL A 232 -8.84 -8.51 6.20
CA VAL A 232 -9.71 -7.34 6.35
C VAL A 232 -11.12 -7.65 5.86
N GLN A 233 -12.06 -6.76 6.19
CA GLN A 233 -13.47 -6.91 5.83
C GLN A 233 -13.68 -6.95 4.32
N VAL A 234 -14.43 -7.96 3.87
CA VAL A 234 -14.85 -8.18 2.47
C VAL A 234 -16.38 -8.11 2.40
N ASP A 235 -16.92 -7.70 1.25
CA ASP A 235 -18.36 -7.74 0.96
C ASP A 235 -18.84 -9.20 0.83
N MET A 236 -19.23 -9.80 1.96
CA MET A 236 -19.61 -11.21 2.07
C MET A 236 -21.07 -11.55 1.65
N PRO A 237 -22.09 -10.69 1.84
CA PRO A 237 -23.49 -11.02 1.57
C PRO A 237 -23.76 -11.51 0.14
N ARG A 238 -22.97 -11.07 -0.84
CA ARG A 238 -23.06 -11.53 -2.24
C ARG A 238 -22.72 -13.01 -2.47
N PHE A 239 -22.12 -13.68 -1.49
CA PHE A 239 -21.78 -15.12 -1.57
C PHE A 239 -22.81 -16.03 -0.86
N ASP A 240 -24.01 -15.53 -0.54
CA ASP A 240 -25.08 -16.31 0.08
C ASP A 240 -25.38 -17.61 -0.70
N GLY A 241 -25.50 -18.72 0.02
CA GLY A 241 -25.78 -20.04 -0.54
C GLY A 241 -24.60 -20.72 -1.25
N LYS A 242 -23.40 -20.13 -1.25
CA LYS A 242 -22.22 -20.70 -1.91
C LYS A 242 -21.34 -21.54 -0.98
N HIS A 243 -20.70 -22.56 -1.55
CA HIS A 243 -19.63 -23.31 -0.90
C HIS A 243 -18.41 -22.39 -0.74
N LEU A 244 -18.13 -21.95 0.49
CA LEU A 244 -17.20 -20.86 0.77
C LEU A 244 -16.15 -21.28 1.78
N ILE A 245 -14.89 -20.93 1.50
CA ILE A 245 -13.76 -21.13 2.38
C ILE A 245 -13.19 -19.77 2.74
N ALA A 246 -13.16 -19.42 4.03
CA ALA A 246 -12.54 -18.20 4.53
C ALA A 246 -11.26 -18.50 5.31
N LYS A 247 -10.14 -17.90 4.91
CA LYS A 247 -8.82 -18.05 5.54
C LYS A 247 -8.06 -16.71 5.52
N PRO A 248 -7.02 -16.54 6.37
CA PRO A 248 -6.11 -15.41 6.29
C PRO A 248 -5.45 -15.29 4.92
N VAL A 249 -5.09 -14.07 4.49
CA VAL A 249 -4.48 -13.80 3.17
C VAL A 249 -3.21 -14.62 2.94
N ALA A 250 -2.44 -14.89 4.01
CA ALA A 250 -1.23 -15.70 3.97
C ALA A 250 -1.48 -17.14 3.50
N ALA A 251 -2.67 -17.69 3.71
CA ALA A 251 -3.02 -19.01 3.21
C ALA A 251 -3.10 -19.03 1.67
N GLY A 252 -3.54 -17.94 1.04
CA GLY A 252 -3.53 -17.79 -0.42
C GLY A 252 -2.12 -17.79 -1.03
N ILE A 253 -1.10 -17.44 -0.23
CA ILE A 253 0.31 -17.43 -0.65
C ILE A 253 0.96 -18.80 -0.43
N HIS A 254 0.78 -19.37 0.78
CA HIS A 254 1.53 -20.56 1.21
C HIS A 254 0.82 -21.88 0.91
N LYS A 255 -0.51 -21.86 0.76
CA LYS A 255 -1.34 -23.05 0.59
C LYS A 255 -2.37 -22.95 -0.56
N PRO A 256 -2.03 -22.35 -1.72
CA PRO A 256 -3.01 -22.14 -2.79
C PRO A 256 -3.59 -23.47 -3.32
N GLU A 257 -2.79 -24.55 -3.38
CA GLU A 257 -3.23 -25.86 -3.87
C GLU A 257 -4.26 -26.51 -2.95
N GLU A 258 -4.09 -26.37 -1.63
CA GLU A 258 -5.03 -26.88 -0.61
C GLU A 258 -6.38 -26.15 -0.75
N LEU A 259 -6.35 -24.82 -0.84
CA LEU A 259 -7.55 -23.99 -0.96
C LEU A 259 -8.34 -24.28 -2.24
N ILE A 260 -7.65 -24.43 -3.38
CA ILE A 260 -8.31 -24.71 -4.65
C ILE A 260 -8.93 -26.10 -4.64
N LYS A 261 -8.23 -27.13 -4.14
CA LYS A 261 -8.77 -28.49 -4.04
C LYS A 261 -9.97 -28.57 -3.11
N GLU A 262 -9.91 -27.88 -1.97
CA GLU A 262 -11.02 -27.81 -1.04
C GLU A 262 -12.23 -27.10 -1.67
N ALA A 263 -12.01 -25.99 -2.38
CA ALA A 263 -13.06 -25.23 -3.05
C ALA A 263 -13.80 -26.04 -4.13
N ILE A 264 -13.07 -26.83 -4.94
CA ILE A 264 -13.67 -27.67 -5.98
C ILE A 264 -14.25 -29.00 -5.48
N SER A 265 -13.95 -29.39 -4.23
CA SER A 265 -14.39 -30.69 -3.68
C SER A 265 -15.88 -30.77 -3.38
N GLY A 266 -16.57 -29.61 -3.27
CA GLY A 266 -17.96 -29.53 -2.83
C GLY A 266 -18.18 -29.76 -1.32
N ASN A 267 -17.11 -30.00 -0.55
CA ASN A 267 -17.19 -30.27 0.89
C ASN A 267 -17.05 -29.00 1.76
N ALA A 268 -16.80 -27.84 1.15
CA ALA A 268 -16.74 -26.58 1.88
C ALA A 268 -18.12 -26.21 2.46
N PRO A 269 -18.19 -25.57 3.65
CA PRO A 269 -19.46 -25.19 4.25
C PRO A 269 -20.22 -24.21 3.35
N VAL A 270 -21.55 -24.34 3.32
CA VAL A 270 -22.42 -23.40 2.62
C VAL A 270 -22.59 -22.15 3.47
N TYR A 271 -22.20 -21.00 2.92
CA TYR A 271 -22.37 -19.70 3.58
C TYR A 271 -23.85 -19.28 3.54
N LYS A 272 -24.35 -18.70 4.64
CA LYS A 272 -25.70 -18.10 4.72
C LYS A 272 -25.59 -16.66 5.21
N ALA A 273 -26.06 -15.71 4.40
CA ALA A 273 -26.14 -14.30 4.76
C ALA A 273 -27.40 -14.04 5.61
N GLU A 274 -27.24 -13.41 6.77
CA GLU A 274 -28.40 -12.95 7.56
C GLU A 274 -29.03 -11.70 6.91
N SER A 275 -30.35 -11.71 6.75
CA SER A 275 -31.10 -10.61 6.14
C SER A 275 -31.06 -9.35 7.01
N GLY A 276 -30.26 -8.36 6.61
CA GLY A 276 -30.30 -7.00 7.19
C GLY A 276 -29.08 -6.55 7.99
N SER A 277 -27.98 -7.31 7.98
CA SER A 277 -26.69 -6.83 8.51
C SER A 277 -25.73 -6.57 7.36
N GLU A 278 -25.13 -5.38 7.33
CA GLU A 278 -23.83 -5.21 6.68
C GLU A 278 -22.88 -6.26 7.24
N ALA A 279 -22.08 -6.86 6.35
CA ALA A 279 -21.25 -8.03 6.58
C ALA A 279 -20.48 -8.00 7.92
N THR A 280 -21.07 -8.56 8.97
CA THR A 280 -20.35 -8.89 10.20
C THR A 280 -19.59 -10.19 9.91
N GLU A 281 -18.26 -10.16 10.02
CA GLU A 281 -17.49 -11.41 10.14
C GLU A 281 -18.10 -12.23 11.29
N SER A 282 -18.45 -13.50 11.03
CA SER A 282 -18.81 -14.41 12.10
C SER A 282 -17.62 -14.56 13.05
N THR A 283 -17.78 -14.08 14.28
CA THR A 283 -16.85 -14.29 15.40
C THR A 283 -16.90 -15.73 15.94
N ASP A 284 -17.77 -16.58 15.37
CA ASP A 284 -17.90 -17.98 15.70
C ASP A 284 -16.63 -18.76 15.37
N GLY A 285 -15.85 -19.05 16.41
CA GLY A 285 -14.64 -19.88 16.35
C GLY A 285 -13.32 -19.15 16.63
N LEU A 286 -13.31 -17.82 16.71
CA LEU A 286 -12.11 -17.07 17.12
C LEU A 286 -11.97 -17.06 18.64
N SER A 287 -10.75 -17.30 19.14
CA SER A 287 -10.45 -17.11 20.55
C SER A 287 -10.68 -15.64 20.96
N ILE A 288 -11.03 -15.41 22.23
CA ILE A 288 -11.25 -14.06 22.79
C ILE A 288 -10.05 -13.14 22.48
N GLY A 289 -8.82 -13.66 22.57
CA GLY A 289 -7.60 -12.90 22.26
C GLY A 289 -7.50 -12.48 20.79
N GLN A 290 -7.88 -13.36 19.86
CA GLN A 290 -7.90 -13.04 18.42
C GLN A 290 -8.97 -12.00 18.09
N GLN A 291 -10.12 -12.04 18.76
CA GLN A 291 -11.17 -11.02 18.59
C GLN A 291 -10.69 -9.65 19.07
N ILE A 292 -10.10 -9.57 20.27
CA ILE A 292 -9.52 -8.31 20.79
C ILE A 292 -8.45 -7.77 19.83
N TYR A 293 -7.56 -8.64 19.35
CA TYR A 293 -6.53 -8.26 18.39
C TYR A 293 -7.13 -7.70 17.10
N LYS A 294 -8.13 -8.36 16.53
CA LYS A 294 -8.84 -7.88 15.33
C LYS A 294 -9.41 -6.47 15.55
N HIS A 295 -10.12 -6.26 16.66
CA HIS A 295 -10.73 -4.96 16.95
C HIS A 295 -9.68 -3.86 17.11
N LEU A 296 -8.62 -4.15 17.86
CA LEU A 296 -7.48 -3.26 18.02
C LEU A 296 -6.88 -2.90 16.66
N MET A 297 -6.61 -3.91 15.83
CA MET A 297 -5.98 -3.71 14.53
C MET A 297 -6.84 -2.92 13.54
N SER A 298 -8.16 -3.01 13.63
CA SER A 298 -9.07 -2.13 12.90
C SER A 298 -8.81 -0.66 13.24
N GLY A 299 -8.75 -0.33 14.54
CA GLY A 299 -8.41 1.03 15.00
C GLY A 299 -7.06 1.51 14.48
N VAL A 300 -6.03 0.68 14.65
CA VAL A 300 -4.64 1.03 14.29
C VAL A 300 -4.50 1.33 12.80
N SER A 301 -5.04 0.45 11.96
CA SER A 301 -4.89 0.55 10.52
C SER A 301 -5.56 1.81 9.97
N HIS A 302 -6.68 2.22 10.56
CA HIS A 302 -7.41 3.43 10.14
C HIS A 302 -6.83 4.72 10.73
N MET A 303 -6.20 4.70 11.91
CA MET A 303 -5.55 5.91 12.44
C MET A 303 -4.22 6.23 11.73
N LEU A 304 -3.53 5.22 11.21
CA LEU A 304 -2.16 5.36 10.68
C LEU A 304 -2.04 6.40 9.54
N PRO A 305 -2.96 6.47 8.55
CA PRO A 305 -2.90 7.50 7.51
C PRO A 305 -2.96 8.94 8.05
N PHE A 306 -3.74 9.19 9.11
CA PHE A 306 -3.84 10.51 9.75
C PHE A 306 -2.53 10.90 10.44
N VAL A 307 -1.93 9.92 11.10
CA VAL A 307 -0.65 10.01 11.82
C VAL A 307 0.49 10.29 10.84
N ILE A 308 0.53 9.60 9.71
CA ILE A 308 1.52 9.79 8.65
C ILE A 308 1.32 11.15 7.98
N GLY A 309 0.11 11.44 7.47
CA GLY A 309 -0.17 12.68 6.75
C GLY A 309 0.03 13.91 7.63
N GLY A 310 -0.48 13.87 8.87
CA GLY A 310 -0.31 14.95 9.85
C GLY A 310 1.16 15.13 10.26
N GLY A 311 1.84 14.04 10.59
CA GLY A 311 3.26 14.07 10.97
C GLY A 311 4.16 14.62 9.87
N ILE A 312 3.98 14.21 8.61
CA ILE A 312 4.76 14.72 7.47
C ILE A 312 4.45 16.19 7.20
N ALA A 313 3.20 16.63 7.30
CA ALA A 313 2.86 18.04 7.13
C ALA A 313 3.54 18.93 8.19
N ILE A 314 3.52 18.51 9.47
CA ILE A 314 4.27 19.16 10.55
C ILE A 314 5.77 19.14 10.25
N ALA A 315 6.29 18.04 9.71
CA ALA A 315 7.68 17.91 9.31
C ALA A 315 8.09 18.96 8.28
N ILE A 316 7.34 19.04 7.18
CA ILE A 316 7.60 20.00 6.11
C ILE A 316 7.48 21.43 6.64
N ALA A 317 6.53 21.71 7.54
CA ALA A 317 6.42 23.00 8.18
C ALA A 317 7.72 23.38 8.91
N PHE A 318 8.25 22.48 9.75
CA PHE A 318 9.48 22.77 10.51
C PHE A 318 10.68 22.98 9.60
N MET A 319 10.79 22.14 8.56
CA MET A 319 11.85 22.24 7.56
C MET A 319 11.79 23.58 6.81
N LEU A 320 10.62 23.98 6.33
CA LEU A 320 10.44 25.26 5.63
C LEU A 320 10.72 26.45 6.55
N ASP A 321 10.24 26.41 7.79
CA ASP A 321 10.47 27.48 8.76
C ASP A 321 11.97 27.65 9.04
N GLN A 322 12.69 26.54 9.18
CA GLN A 322 14.13 26.54 9.37
C GLN A 322 14.90 27.08 8.16
N ILE A 323 14.48 26.74 6.93
CA ILE A 323 15.06 27.25 5.68
C ILE A 323 14.84 28.76 5.55
N LEU A 324 13.65 29.24 5.91
CA LEU A 324 13.30 30.66 5.89
C LEU A 324 14.02 31.47 7.00
N GLY A 325 14.56 30.77 7.99
CA GLY A 325 15.34 31.35 9.07
C GLY A 325 14.47 31.68 10.28
N VAL A 326 14.66 30.90 11.34
CA VAL A 326 14.12 31.19 12.67
C VAL A 326 15.26 31.64 13.58
N PRO A 327 15.17 32.83 14.21
CA PRO A 327 16.16 33.26 15.20
C PRO A 327 16.34 32.22 16.32
N GLN A 328 17.58 32.04 16.80
CA GLN A 328 17.90 31.03 17.82
C GLN A 328 17.08 31.20 19.12
N ASP A 329 16.75 32.43 19.47
CA ASP A 329 15.89 32.77 20.62
C ASP A 329 14.39 32.51 20.37
N GLN A 330 13.99 32.28 19.11
CA GLN A 330 12.62 32.00 18.69
C GLN A 330 12.40 30.56 18.26
N LEU A 331 13.35 29.63 18.50
CA LEU A 331 13.21 28.22 18.13
C LEU A 331 11.99 27.52 18.74
N ALA A 332 11.45 28.05 19.84
CA ALA A 332 10.18 27.59 20.41
C ALA A 332 8.98 27.76 19.46
N LYS A 333 9.08 28.64 18.45
CA LYS A 333 8.06 28.88 17.42
C LYS A 333 8.33 28.12 16.13
N LEU A 334 9.29 27.20 16.10
CA LEU A 334 9.62 26.45 14.89
C LEU A 334 8.37 25.75 14.31
N GLY A 335 8.18 25.90 13.00
CA GLY A 335 6.99 25.49 12.27
C GLY A 335 5.85 26.49 12.27
N SER A 336 5.99 27.61 12.99
CA SER A 336 4.94 28.61 13.16
C SER A 336 5.47 30.04 13.17
N TYR A 337 6.77 30.23 12.95
CA TYR A 337 7.39 31.55 12.93
C TYR A 337 7.03 32.30 11.64
N ASN A 338 7.14 31.62 10.49
CA ASN A 338 6.70 32.13 9.19
C ASN A 338 5.28 31.63 8.85
N GLU A 339 4.53 32.44 8.10
CA GLU A 339 3.10 32.19 7.82
C GLU A 339 2.84 30.91 7.02
N ILE A 340 3.60 30.64 5.96
CA ILE A 340 3.40 29.43 5.14
C ILE A 340 3.69 28.14 5.95
N PRO A 341 4.83 28.03 6.65
CA PRO A 341 5.04 26.95 7.62
C PRO A 341 3.91 26.82 8.65
N ALA A 342 3.43 27.94 9.21
CA ALA A 342 2.36 27.92 10.20
C ALA A 342 1.06 27.29 9.66
N LEU A 343 0.67 27.62 8.41
CA LEU A 343 -0.48 27.02 7.76
C LEU A 343 -0.31 25.50 7.56
N LEU A 344 0.87 25.08 7.10
CA LEU A 344 1.18 23.67 6.92
C LEU A 344 1.17 22.91 8.25
N LYS A 345 1.75 23.51 9.30
CA LYS A 345 1.73 22.96 10.65
C LYS A 345 0.30 22.84 11.17
N GLN A 346 -0.54 23.84 10.96
CA GLN A 346 -1.94 23.80 11.39
C GLN A 346 -2.73 22.67 10.71
N ILE A 347 -2.55 22.48 9.40
CA ILE A 347 -3.14 21.34 8.67
C ILE A 347 -2.65 20.02 9.27
N GLY A 348 -1.34 19.94 9.53
CA GLY A 348 -0.73 18.76 10.13
C GLY A 348 -1.24 18.46 11.55
N ASP A 349 -1.35 19.48 12.40
CA ASP A 349 -1.88 19.38 13.77
C ASP A 349 -3.34 18.90 13.76
N VAL A 350 -4.17 19.41 12.85
CA VAL A 350 -5.57 18.96 12.68
C VAL A 350 -5.61 17.49 12.28
N ALA A 351 -4.87 17.10 11.23
CA ALA A 351 -4.82 15.71 10.77
C ALA A 351 -4.32 14.77 11.87
N PHE A 352 -3.26 15.15 12.59
CA PHE A 352 -2.71 14.38 13.70
C PHE A 352 -3.69 14.28 14.88
N GLY A 353 -4.43 15.35 15.17
CA GLY A 353 -5.46 15.39 16.22
C GLY A 353 -6.61 14.39 16.01
N PHE A 354 -6.88 14.00 14.76
CA PHE A 354 -7.86 12.95 14.45
C PHE A 354 -7.38 11.52 14.76
N MET A 355 -6.10 11.31 15.07
CA MET A 355 -5.56 9.98 15.37
C MET A 355 -6.38 9.23 16.43
N LEU A 356 -6.60 9.83 17.61
CA LEU A 356 -7.29 9.17 18.73
C LEU A 356 -8.79 8.98 18.47
N PRO A 357 -9.55 9.98 17.96
CA PRO A 357 -10.91 9.77 17.48
C PRO A 357 -10.99 8.60 16.50
N VAL A 358 -10.20 8.62 15.43
CA VAL A 358 -10.25 7.59 14.38
C VAL A 358 -9.92 6.22 14.93
N PHE A 359 -8.87 6.12 15.76
CA PHE A 359 -8.49 4.88 16.45
C PHE A 359 -9.66 4.27 17.24
N ALA A 360 -10.28 5.05 18.14
CA ALA A 360 -11.39 4.59 18.96
C ALA A 360 -12.66 4.31 18.14
N GLY A 361 -12.92 5.14 17.13
CA GLY A 361 -14.03 4.98 16.17
C GLY A 361 -13.99 3.65 15.44
N TYR A 362 -12.83 3.27 14.91
CA TYR A 362 -12.69 2.04 14.14
C TYR A 362 -12.56 0.77 14.99
N ILE A 363 -12.17 0.89 16.27
CA ILE A 363 -12.38 -0.18 17.27
C ILE A 363 -13.89 -0.38 17.47
N ALA A 364 -14.63 0.69 17.79
CA ALA A 364 -16.07 0.61 18.02
C ALA A 364 -16.84 0.10 16.80
N TYR A 365 -16.45 0.54 15.60
CA TYR A 365 -16.95 0.05 14.32
C TYR A 365 -16.73 -1.45 14.16
N SER A 366 -15.53 -1.95 14.47
CA SER A 366 -15.26 -3.38 14.31
C SER A 366 -16.06 -4.28 15.26
N ILE A 367 -16.64 -3.71 16.32
CA ILE A 367 -17.47 -4.42 17.31
C ILE A 367 -18.97 -4.28 16.97
N SER A 368 -19.39 -3.11 16.50
CA SER A 368 -20.80 -2.73 16.42
C SER A 368 -21.21 -2.05 15.11
N ASP A 369 -20.39 -2.20 14.07
CA ASP A 369 -20.57 -1.66 12.71
C ASP A 369 -20.73 -0.12 12.69
N ARG A 370 -21.37 0.41 11.64
CA ARG A 370 -21.56 1.87 11.46
C ARG A 370 -22.13 2.60 12.68
N PRO A 371 -23.12 2.06 13.43
CA PRO A 371 -23.62 2.71 14.64
C PRO A 371 -22.55 2.98 15.70
N GLY A 372 -21.48 2.19 15.73
CA GLY A 372 -20.36 2.33 16.66
C GLY A 372 -19.46 3.54 16.40
N LEU A 373 -19.37 3.99 15.14
CA LEU A 373 -18.40 4.99 14.71
C LEU A 373 -18.53 6.30 15.48
N VAL A 374 -19.75 6.84 15.59
CA VAL A 374 -19.98 8.15 16.20
C VAL A 374 -19.59 8.12 17.68
N ALA A 375 -19.99 7.08 18.41
CA ALA A 375 -19.67 6.92 19.82
C ALA A 375 -18.17 6.71 20.04
N GLY A 376 -17.51 5.94 19.17
CA GLY A 376 -16.06 5.73 19.23
C GLY A 376 -15.28 7.01 18.93
N PHE A 377 -15.69 7.80 17.93
CA PHE A 377 -15.08 9.11 17.65
C PHE A 377 -15.21 10.06 18.85
N VAL A 378 -16.39 10.10 19.49
CA VAL A 378 -16.60 10.87 20.71
C VAL A 378 -15.70 10.36 21.84
N ALA A 379 -15.60 9.05 22.04
CA ALA A 379 -14.72 8.48 23.07
C ALA A 379 -13.26 8.88 22.85
N GLY A 380 -12.74 8.73 21.64
CA GLY A 380 -11.37 9.12 21.29
C GLY A 380 -11.13 10.63 21.40
N GLY A 381 -12.13 11.44 21.03
CA GLY A 381 -12.10 12.90 21.20
C GLY A 381 -12.04 13.33 22.66
N VAL A 382 -12.89 12.74 23.51
CA VAL A 382 -12.89 13.01 24.96
C VAL A 382 -11.58 12.56 25.61
N ALA A 383 -11.03 11.40 25.19
CA ALA A 383 -9.74 10.92 25.66
C ALA A 383 -8.58 11.85 25.28
N SER A 384 -8.63 12.43 24.07
CA SER A 384 -7.66 13.42 23.60
C SER A 384 -7.73 14.71 24.42
N VAL A 385 -8.93 15.29 24.57
CA VAL A 385 -9.11 16.59 25.24
C VAL A 385 -8.92 16.51 26.75
N GLY A 386 -9.31 15.42 27.41
CA GLY A 386 -9.18 15.30 28.87
C GLY A 386 -7.96 14.53 29.37
N GLY A 387 -6.94 14.34 28.53
CA GLY A 387 -5.61 13.92 28.96
C GLY A 387 -5.41 12.43 29.21
N ALA A 388 -6.42 11.58 29.00
CA ALA A 388 -6.25 10.12 29.02
C ALA A 388 -5.43 9.60 27.83
N GLY A 389 -5.33 10.37 26.75
CA GLY A 389 -4.48 10.08 25.60
C GLY A 389 -4.80 8.74 24.95
N PHE A 390 -3.76 8.04 24.48
CA PHE A 390 -3.91 6.80 23.74
C PHE A 390 -4.60 5.68 24.54
N LEU A 391 -4.27 5.52 25.83
CA LEU A 391 -4.90 4.51 26.69
C LEU A 391 -6.39 4.78 26.89
N GLY A 392 -6.76 6.05 27.07
CA GLY A 392 -8.16 6.46 27.13
C GLY A 392 -8.91 6.14 25.85
N ALA A 393 -8.32 6.42 24.69
CA ALA A 393 -8.91 6.13 23.39
C ALA A 393 -9.07 4.61 23.14
N LEU A 394 -8.10 3.81 23.58
CA LEU A 394 -8.17 2.34 23.51
C LEU A 394 -9.36 1.80 24.32
N VAL A 395 -9.42 2.14 25.61
CA VAL A 395 -10.51 1.69 26.50
C VAL A 395 -11.85 2.25 26.01
N GLY A 396 -11.86 3.53 25.61
CA GLY A 396 -13.03 4.22 25.09
C GLY A 396 -13.58 3.60 23.80
N GLY A 397 -12.73 3.14 22.89
CA GLY A 397 -13.15 2.46 21.66
C GLY A 397 -13.88 1.14 21.94
N PHE A 398 -13.35 0.30 22.82
CA PHE A 398 -14.01 -0.94 23.23
C PHE A 398 -15.31 -0.64 24.00
N LEU A 399 -15.27 0.30 24.93
CA LEU A 399 -16.45 0.74 25.67
C LEU A 399 -17.56 1.22 24.72
N ALA A 400 -17.21 2.04 23.73
CA ALA A 400 -18.14 2.56 22.75
C ALA A 400 -18.79 1.44 21.92
N GLY A 401 -17.99 0.50 21.42
CA GLY A 401 -18.50 -0.65 20.67
C GLY A 401 -19.50 -1.49 21.46
N TYR A 402 -19.13 -1.88 22.69
CA TYR A 402 -20.02 -2.71 23.53
C TYR A 402 -21.23 -1.93 24.06
N ALA A 403 -21.10 -0.63 24.34
CA ALA A 403 -22.23 0.21 24.73
C ALA A 403 -23.26 0.30 23.59
N VAL A 404 -22.81 0.41 22.34
CA VAL A 404 -23.68 0.46 21.18
C VAL A 404 -24.39 -0.89 20.96
N GLU A 405 -23.70 -2.02 21.14
CA GLU A 405 -24.36 -3.34 21.10
C GLU A 405 -25.43 -3.48 22.20
N LEU A 406 -25.15 -3.01 23.42
CA LEU A 406 -26.14 -3.00 24.48
C LEU A 406 -27.38 -2.18 24.10
N ILE A 407 -27.19 -1.01 23.50
CA ILE A 407 -28.28 -0.14 23.03
C ILE A 407 -29.09 -0.85 21.92
N LYS A 408 -28.44 -1.50 20.95
CA LYS A 408 -29.13 -2.29 19.90
C LYS A 408 -30.01 -3.38 20.52
N VAL A 409 -29.48 -4.11 21.51
CA VAL A 409 -30.22 -5.15 22.23
C VAL A 409 -31.42 -4.57 22.99
N MET A 410 -31.24 -3.45 23.69
CA MET A 410 -32.34 -2.78 24.42
C MET A 410 -33.46 -2.31 23.49
N LEU A 411 -33.12 -1.80 22.30
CA LEU A 411 -34.08 -1.26 21.34
C LEU A 411 -34.66 -2.32 20.39
N LYS A 412 -34.24 -3.58 20.49
CA LYS A 412 -34.74 -4.71 19.67
C LYS A 412 -36.25 -4.94 19.83
N LYS A 413 -36.83 -4.61 20.99
CA LYS A 413 -38.26 -4.80 21.30
C LYS A 413 -39.19 -3.75 20.67
N LEU A 414 -38.65 -2.67 20.11
CA LEU A 414 -39.46 -1.63 19.46
C LEU A 414 -39.99 -2.09 18.10
N PRO A 415 -41.22 -1.70 17.71
CA PRO A 415 -41.84 -2.12 16.45
C PRO A 415 -41.01 -1.76 15.22
N LYS A 416 -41.03 -2.64 14.20
CA LYS A 416 -40.23 -2.52 12.96
C LYS A 416 -40.47 -1.23 12.18
N THR A 417 -41.66 -0.62 12.33
CA THR A 417 -41.98 0.70 11.74
C THR A 417 -41.04 1.81 12.22
N LEU A 418 -40.33 1.61 13.34
CA LEU A 418 -39.38 2.56 13.91
C LEU A 418 -37.92 2.26 13.55
N ASP A 419 -37.63 1.27 12.71
CA ASP A 419 -36.24 0.87 12.43
C ASP A 419 -35.42 2.01 11.78
N GLY A 420 -36.04 2.83 10.92
CA GLY A 420 -35.41 4.04 10.39
C GLY A 420 -35.03 5.05 11.49
N ILE A 421 -35.91 5.26 12.48
CA ILE A 421 -35.66 6.18 13.60
C ILE A 421 -34.58 5.62 14.55
N LYS A 422 -34.50 4.30 14.73
CA LYS A 422 -33.45 3.67 15.56
C LYS A 422 -32.07 4.01 15.03
N VAL A 423 -31.86 3.83 13.73
CA VAL A 423 -30.55 4.02 13.07
C VAL A 423 -30.19 5.50 12.97
N VAL A 424 -31.15 6.36 12.64
CA VAL A 424 -30.89 7.79 12.40
C VAL A 424 -30.81 8.59 13.70
N LEU A 425 -31.60 8.25 14.72
CA LEU A 425 -31.73 9.05 15.95
C LEU A 425 -31.27 8.32 17.21
N PHE A 426 -31.86 7.16 17.52
CA PHE A 426 -31.65 6.55 18.84
C PHE A 426 -30.23 6.01 19.03
N TYR A 427 -29.69 5.26 18.07
CA TYR A 427 -28.33 4.73 18.19
C TYR A 427 -27.30 5.85 18.32
N PRO A 428 -27.26 6.87 17.45
CA PRO A 428 -26.25 7.93 17.57
C PRO A 428 -26.43 8.76 18.85
N VAL A 429 -27.65 9.17 19.21
CA VAL A 429 -27.86 10.06 20.37
C VAL A 429 -27.58 9.33 21.69
N LEU A 430 -28.14 8.13 21.88
CA LEU A 430 -27.96 7.40 23.13
C LEU A 430 -26.50 6.95 23.30
N SER A 431 -25.87 6.47 22.23
CA SER A 431 -24.48 6.03 22.32
C SER A 431 -23.54 7.18 22.62
N VAL A 432 -23.70 8.35 21.98
CA VAL A 432 -22.89 9.53 22.28
C VAL A 432 -23.07 10.01 23.72
N LEU A 433 -24.31 10.09 24.22
CA LEU A 433 -24.57 10.53 25.59
C LEU A 433 -24.01 9.56 26.62
N ILE A 434 -24.28 8.27 26.46
CA ILE A 434 -23.83 7.23 27.40
C ILE A 434 -22.31 7.14 27.39
N VAL A 435 -21.70 7.00 26.21
CA VAL A 435 -20.25 6.85 26.08
C VAL A 435 -19.54 8.13 26.49
N GLY A 436 -20.05 9.30 26.11
CA GLY A 436 -19.51 10.60 26.53
C GLY A 436 -19.48 10.73 28.05
N LEU A 437 -20.60 10.47 28.74
CA LEU A 437 -20.68 10.54 30.20
C LEU A 437 -19.74 9.52 30.88
N LEU A 438 -19.69 8.29 30.38
CA LEU A 438 -18.78 7.28 30.92
C LEU A 438 -17.32 7.66 30.70
N MET A 439 -16.99 8.23 29.54
CA MET A 439 -15.64 8.69 29.23
C MET A 439 -15.23 9.90 30.08
N LEU A 440 -16.15 10.79 30.46
CA LEU A 440 -15.84 11.85 31.42
C LEU A 440 -15.40 11.29 32.77
N LEU A 441 -16.06 10.22 33.25
CA LEU A 441 -15.66 9.55 34.49
C LEU A 441 -14.34 8.78 34.32
N LEU A 442 -14.18 8.05 33.20
CA LEU A 442 -12.99 7.24 32.92
C LEU A 442 -11.75 8.07 32.60
N ASN A 443 -11.91 9.31 32.13
CA ASN A 443 -10.78 10.18 31.81
C ASN A 443 -9.89 10.42 33.02
N VAL A 444 -10.48 10.57 34.21
CA VAL A 444 -9.74 10.88 35.44
C VAL A 444 -8.74 9.75 35.79
N PRO A 445 -9.16 8.48 35.98
CA PRO A 445 -8.21 7.41 36.27
C PRO A 445 -7.29 7.10 35.09
N MET A 446 -7.75 7.26 33.84
CA MET A 446 -6.90 7.00 32.67
C MET A 446 -5.83 8.07 32.46
N SER A 447 -6.14 9.34 32.74
CA SER A 447 -5.15 10.42 32.72
C SER A 447 -4.09 10.20 33.79
N ALA A 448 -4.49 9.82 35.02
CA ALA A 448 -3.53 9.47 36.07
C ALA A 448 -2.63 8.29 35.68
N LEU A 449 -3.20 7.24 35.06
CA LEU A 449 -2.44 6.11 34.54
C LEU A 449 -1.47 6.54 33.42
N ASN A 450 -1.92 7.42 32.53
CA ASN A 450 -1.08 7.95 31.45
C ASN A 450 0.08 8.78 32.01
N THR A 451 -0.16 9.65 32.98
CA THR A 451 0.91 10.41 33.67
C THR A 451 1.89 9.48 34.35
N TRP A 452 1.41 8.50 35.13
CA TRP A 452 2.27 7.50 35.78
C TRP A 452 3.13 6.74 34.77
N LEU A 453 2.54 6.31 33.65
CA LEU A 453 3.27 5.58 32.61
C LEU A 453 4.35 6.47 31.98
N ASN A 454 4.03 7.74 31.69
CA ASN A 454 5.02 8.67 31.15
C ASN A 454 6.15 8.95 32.15
N ASP A 455 5.83 9.13 33.42
CA ASP A 455 6.83 9.32 34.48
C ASP A 455 7.71 8.09 34.64
N PHE A 456 7.11 6.89 34.61
CA PHE A 456 7.85 5.64 34.63
C PHE A 456 8.79 5.53 33.42
N LEU A 457 8.30 5.77 32.20
CA LEU A 457 9.11 5.69 30.98
C LEU A 457 10.21 6.76 30.97
N ASN A 458 9.93 7.97 31.45
CA ASN A 458 10.93 9.04 31.57
C ASN A 458 11.95 8.77 32.69
N SER A 459 11.59 8.00 33.71
CA SER A 459 12.51 7.56 34.77
C SER A 459 13.50 6.48 34.29
N LEU A 460 13.19 5.80 33.17
CA LEU A 460 14.09 4.83 32.56
C LEU A 460 15.31 5.56 32.03
N SER A 461 16.41 5.46 32.77
CA SER A 461 17.72 5.99 32.40
C SER A 461 18.78 4.90 32.49
N GLY A 462 19.93 5.14 31.86
CA GLY A 462 21.04 4.20 31.83
C GLY A 462 20.63 2.83 31.27
N THR A 463 20.91 1.77 32.02
CA THR A 463 20.72 0.38 31.58
C THR A 463 19.27 0.03 31.25
N ASN A 464 18.28 0.59 31.96
CA ASN A 464 16.88 0.22 31.71
C ASN A 464 16.35 0.79 30.38
N ALA A 465 16.80 1.99 30.00
CA ALA A 465 16.49 2.57 28.69
C ALA A 465 17.08 1.71 27.56
N VAL A 466 18.31 1.23 27.75
CA VAL A 466 18.98 0.32 26.79
C VAL A 466 18.21 -0.98 26.64
N ILE A 467 17.77 -1.61 27.74
CA ILE A 467 17.00 -2.85 27.71
C ILE A 467 15.67 -2.65 26.97
N LEU A 468 14.98 -1.53 27.23
CA LEU A 468 13.75 -1.20 26.51
C LEU A 468 14.02 -1.02 25.01
N GLY A 469 15.12 -0.35 24.65
CA GLY A 469 15.54 -0.18 23.26
C GLY A 469 15.86 -1.51 22.56
N LEU A 470 16.56 -2.43 23.26
CA LEU A 470 16.82 -3.79 22.76
C LEU A 470 15.52 -4.53 22.47
N LEU A 471 14.57 -4.50 23.42
CA LEU A 471 13.29 -5.18 23.29
C LEU A 471 12.48 -4.63 22.12
N LEU A 472 12.29 -3.30 22.06
CA LEU A 472 11.52 -2.66 20.99
C LEU A 472 12.15 -2.89 19.63
N GLY A 473 13.48 -2.79 19.54
CA GLY A 473 14.18 -3.04 18.30
C GLY A 473 14.07 -4.50 17.84
N ALA A 474 14.12 -5.46 18.77
CA ALA A 474 13.89 -6.87 18.47
C ALA A 474 12.45 -7.11 17.96
N MET A 475 11.45 -6.52 18.63
CA MET A 475 10.05 -6.65 18.25
C MET A 475 9.78 -6.11 16.83
N MET A 476 10.40 -4.99 16.45
CA MET A 476 10.24 -4.43 15.12
C MET A 476 10.75 -5.34 13.99
N ALA A 477 11.75 -6.16 14.24
CA ALA A 477 12.31 -7.07 13.24
C ALA A 477 11.78 -8.51 13.33
N ALA A 478 11.04 -8.85 14.38
CA ALA A 478 10.64 -10.22 14.67
C ALA A 478 9.76 -10.85 13.58
N ASP A 479 8.83 -10.05 13.03
CA ASP A 479 7.86 -10.51 12.04
C ASP A 479 7.61 -9.50 10.90
N LEU A 480 8.50 -8.52 10.73
CA LEU A 480 8.60 -7.63 9.56
C LEU A 480 7.27 -6.97 9.14
N GLY A 481 6.51 -6.46 10.10
CA GLY A 481 5.20 -5.82 9.89
C GLY A 481 4.00 -6.68 10.35
N GLY A 482 4.28 -7.84 10.94
CA GLY A 482 3.30 -8.69 11.60
C GLY A 482 2.82 -8.14 12.97
N PRO A 483 2.11 -8.98 13.76
CA PRO A 483 1.53 -8.59 15.05
C PRO A 483 2.53 -8.03 16.08
N ILE A 484 3.74 -8.59 16.17
CA ILE A 484 4.76 -8.19 17.15
C ILE A 484 5.32 -6.80 16.80
N ASN A 485 5.68 -6.59 15.53
CA ASN A 485 6.11 -5.28 15.04
C ASN A 485 5.01 -4.24 15.26
N LYS A 486 3.76 -4.56 14.89
CA LYS A 486 2.63 -3.64 15.07
C LYS A 486 2.38 -3.32 16.53
N ALA A 487 2.49 -4.28 17.45
CA ALA A 487 2.37 -4.03 18.88
C ALA A 487 3.44 -3.03 19.39
N ALA A 488 4.71 -3.21 18.99
CA ALA A 488 5.78 -2.27 19.33
C ALA A 488 5.52 -0.88 18.72
N TYR A 489 5.06 -0.82 17.48
CA TYR A 489 4.75 0.42 16.78
C TYR A 489 3.59 1.19 17.43
N ILE A 490 2.52 0.49 17.82
CA ILE A 490 1.37 1.08 18.52
C ILE A 490 1.80 1.66 19.86
N PHE A 491 2.55 0.87 20.65
CA PHE A 491 3.10 1.33 21.91
C PHE A 491 3.93 2.61 21.72
N ALA A 492 4.84 2.60 20.75
CA ALA A 492 5.70 3.73 20.44
C ALA A 492 4.92 4.97 19.98
N THR A 493 3.91 4.80 19.13
CA THR A 493 3.03 5.89 18.67
C THR A 493 2.23 6.48 19.84
N GLY A 494 1.76 5.64 20.77
CA GLY A 494 1.11 6.09 22.00
C GLY A 494 2.02 6.97 22.86
N THR A 495 3.30 6.61 22.97
CA THR A 495 4.28 7.46 23.69
C THR A 495 4.52 8.79 22.99
N LEU A 496 4.57 8.81 21.65
CA LEU A 496 4.70 10.05 20.88
C LEU A 496 3.49 10.96 21.10
N ALA A 497 2.28 10.41 21.08
CA ALA A 497 1.05 11.16 21.34
C ALA A 497 1.10 11.88 22.69
N ALA A 498 1.66 11.24 23.71
CA ALA A 498 1.79 11.81 25.04
C ALA A 498 2.94 12.83 25.17
N SER A 499 4.03 12.66 24.41
CA SER A 499 5.26 13.44 24.59
C SER A 499 5.55 14.46 23.47
N VAL A 500 4.72 14.54 22.42
CA VAL A 500 4.92 15.46 21.29
C VAL A 500 5.00 16.92 21.75
N ALA A 501 4.16 17.32 22.71
CA ALA A 501 4.18 18.67 23.30
C ALA A 501 5.45 18.96 24.12
N THR A 502 6.18 17.92 24.53
CA THR A 502 7.39 18.00 25.37
C THR A 502 8.68 17.66 24.60
N GLY A 503 8.63 17.71 23.27
CA GLY A 503 9.82 17.52 22.42
C GLY A 503 10.00 16.11 21.85
N GLY A 504 8.92 15.31 21.76
CA GLY A 504 8.90 14.04 21.03
C GLY A 504 9.22 12.82 21.89
N SER A 505 9.30 11.64 21.25
CA SER A 505 9.46 10.35 21.94
C SER A 505 10.74 9.64 21.54
N ALA A 506 11.51 9.20 22.55
CA ALA A 506 12.69 8.36 22.34
C ALA A 506 12.33 6.91 21.99
N ILE A 507 11.23 6.42 22.55
CA ILE A 507 10.66 5.10 22.23
C ILE A 507 10.25 5.06 20.76
N MET A 508 9.59 6.11 20.27
CA MET A 508 9.23 6.24 18.86
C MET A 508 10.47 6.30 17.96
N ALA A 509 11.49 7.07 18.35
CA ALA A 509 12.74 7.12 17.60
C ALA A 509 13.41 5.74 17.53
N ALA A 510 13.49 5.01 18.64
CA ALA A 510 14.11 3.69 18.70
C ALA A 510 13.37 2.68 17.82
N THR A 511 12.04 2.64 17.91
CA THR A 511 11.17 1.79 17.09
C THR A 511 11.30 2.11 15.60
N MET A 512 11.30 3.39 15.24
CA MET A 512 11.44 3.82 13.84
C MET A 512 12.82 3.45 13.28
N ALA A 513 13.90 3.79 13.99
CA ALA A 513 15.26 3.46 13.58
C ALA A 513 15.45 1.96 13.41
N ALA A 514 14.95 1.16 14.35
CA ALA A 514 15.06 -0.28 14.33
C ALA A 514 14.32 -0.90 13.13
N GLY A 515 13.10 -0.46 12.79
CA GLY A 515 12.39 -1.04 11.64
C GLY A 515 12.96 -0.63 10.27
N MET A 516 13.85 0.36 10.20
CA MET A 516 14.61 0.67 8.98
C MET A 516 15.73 -0.34 8.72
N VAL A 517 16.23 -1.02 9.76
CA VAL A 517 17.42 -1.90 9.67
C VAL A 517 17.22 -3.11 8.76
N PRO A 518 16.11 -3.89 8.82
CA PRO A 518 15.98 -5.11 8.02
C PRO A 518 16.15 -4.89 6.49
N PRO A 519 15.39 -4.01 5.83
CA PRO A 519 15.56 -3.74 4.40
C PRO A 519 16.94 -3.14 4.09
N LEU A 520 17.46 -2.19 4.89
CA LEU A 520 18.79 -1.64 4.66
C LEU A 520 19.89 -2.72 4.76
N ALA A 521 19.74 -3.67 5.69
CA ALA A 521 20.68 -4.75 5.87
C ALA A 521 20.66 -5.72 4.67
N THR A 522 19.49 -5.99 4.09
CA THR A 522 19.41 -6.79 2.85
C THR A 522 20.11 -6.10 1.67
N PHE A 523 19.93 -4.78 1.51
CA PHE A 523 20.64 -3.99 0.49
C PHE A 523 22.16 -4.07 0.67
N VAL A 524 22.66 -3.86 1.88
CA VAL A 524 24.11 -3.93 2.13
C VAL A 524 24.63 -5.36 1.94
N ALA A 525 23.87 -6.37 2.39
CA ALA A 525 24.28 -7.76 2.27
C ALA A 525 24.34 -8.23 0.80
N THR A 526 23.41 -7.79 -0.05
CA THR A 526 23.42 -8.13 -1.49
C THR A 526 24.58 -7.46 -2.22
N LEU A 527 25.02 -6.27 -1.79
CA LEU A 527 26.18 -5.58 -2.36
C LEU A 527 27.51 -6.19 -1.96
N VAL A 528 27.67 -6.54 -0.68
CA VAL A 528 28.94 -7.03 -0.10
C VAL A 528 29.11 -8.54 -0.30
N PHE A 529 28.06 -9.33 -0.10
CA PHE A 529 28.09 -10.79 -0.17
C PHE A 529 27.39 -11.32 -1.43
N ARG A 530 27.57 -10.65 -2.58
CA ARG A 530 26.91 -10.92 -3.88
C ARG A 530 26.79 -12.40 -4.23
N ASN A 531 27.82 -13.19 -3.93
CA ASN A 531 27.89 -14.62 -4.25
C ASN A 531 26.94 -15.51 -3.44
N LYS A 532 26.21 -14.93 -2.46
CA LYS A 532 25.23 -15.61 -1.61
C LYS A 532 23.78 -15.27 -1.97
N PHE A 533 23.56 -14.48 -3.02
CA PHE A 533 22.24 -14.00 -3.44
C PHE A 533 22.02 -14.30 -4.93
N THR A 534 20.77 -14.55 -5.32
CA THR A 534 20.41 -14.72 -6.74
C THR A 534 20.47 -13.37 -7.50
N ALA A 535 20.30 -13.37 -8.82
CA ALA A 535 20.18 -12.12 -9.58
C ALA A 535 18.95 -11.30 -9.14
N GLN A 536 17.80 -11.97 -9.03
CA GLN A 536 16.53 -11.37 -8.59
C GLN A 536 16.64 -10.75 -7.18
N GLU A 537 17.30 -11.44 -6.25
CA GLU A 537 17.51 -10.90 -4.89
C GLU A 537 18.46 -9.70 -4.86
N ARG A 538 19.43 -9.64 -5.78
CA ARG A 538 20.32 -8.48 -5.88
C ARG A 538 19.57 -7.26 -6.39
N ASP A 539 18.69 -7.44 -7.38
CA ASP A 539 17.84 -6.37 -7.91
C ASP A 539 16.83 -5.89 -6.86
N ALA A 540 16.16 -6.83 -6.16
CA ALA A 540 15.28 -6.50 -5.05
C ALA A 540 16.02 -5.78 -3.90
N GLY A 541 17.29 -6.13 -3.68
CA GLY A 541 18.15 -5.46 -2.70
C GLY A 541 18.33 -3.98 -2.99
N LEU A 542 18.42 -3.56 -4.26
CA LEU A 542 18.52 -2.13 -4.63
C LEU A 542 17.27 -1.37 -4.21
N THR A 543 16.08 -1.92 -4.46
CA THR A 543 14.80 -1.33 -4.04
C THR A 543 14.72 -1.19 -2.52
N ASN A 544 15.30 -2.13 -1.78
CA ASN A 544 15.33 -2.10 -0.31
C ASN A 544 16.15 -0.96 0.29
N SER A 545 17.04 -0.32 -0.47
CA SER A 545 17.71 0.91 -0.01
C SER A 545 16.70 2.03 0.25
N ILE A 546 15.76 2.23 -0.68
CA ILE A 546 14.74 3.27 -0.61
C ILE A 546 13.67 2.87 0.41
N LEU A 547 13.18 1.62 0.35
CA LEU A 547 12.17 1.14 1.30
C LEU A 547 12.68 1.22 2.75
N GLY A 548 13.91 0.80 3.00
CA GLY A 548 14.51 0.91 4.31
C GLY A 548 14.76 2.33 4.78
N ALA A 549 15.25 3.20 3.88
CA ALA A 549 15.35 4.64 4.17
C ALA A 549 13.98 5.26 4.48
N SER A 550 12.89 4.71 3.97
CA SER A 550 11.52 5.17 4.17
C SER A 550 10.83 4.55 5.40
N PHE A 551 11.52 3.71 6.17
CA PHE A 551 10.91 2.94 7.28
C PHE A 551 9.79 2.00 6.81
N ILE A 552 9.99 1.35 5.65
CA ILE A 552 9.13 0.28 5.12
C ILE A 552 9.86 -1.05 5.32
N THR A 553 9.56 -1.72 6.44
CA THR A 553 10.23 -2.96 6.86
C THR A 553 9.89 -4.15 5.95
N GLU A 554 8.75 -4.08 5.26
CA GLU A 554 8.19 -5.13 4.41
C GLU A 554 9.09 -5.52 3.23
N GLY A 555 9.98 -4.61 2.79
CA GLY A 555 10.98 -4.93 1.75
C GLY A 555 11.87 -6.13 2.10
N ALA A 556 12.02 -6.45 3.40
CA ALA A 556 12.79 -7.59 3.86
C ALA A 556 12.01 -8.92 3.85
N ILE A 557 10.68 -8.92 3.69
CA ILE A 557 9.83 -10.13 3.73
C ILE A 557 10.27 -11.18 2.70
N PRO A 558 10.53 -10.84 1.41
CA PRO A 558 10.93 -11.85 0.42
C PRO A 558 12.23 -12.57 0.81
N PHE A 559 13.18 -11.84 1.40
CA PHE A 559 14.45 -12.41 1.86
C PHE A 559 14.25 -13.28 3.10
N ALA A 560 13.43 -12.84 4.05
CA ALA A 560 13.07 -13.61 5.22
C ALA A 560 12.34 -14.91 4.85
N ALA A 561 11.42 -14.86 3.87
CA ALA A 561 10.71 -16.03 3.39
C ALA A 561 11.65 -17.06 2.72
N ALA A 562 12.69 -16.59 2.04
CA ALA A 562 13.68 -17.46 1.40
C ALA A 562 14.60 -18.20 2.40
N ASP A 563 15.00 -17.57 3.51
CA ASP A 563 15.83 -18.19 4.56
C ASP A 563 15.49 -17.69 5.98
N PRO A 564 14.33 -18.09 6.54
CA PRO A 564 13.81 -17.49 7.78
C PRO A 564 14.75 -17.66 8.97
N LEU A 565 15.37 -18.84 9.09
CA LEU A 565 16.23 -19.22 10.22
C LEU A 565 17.49 -18.38 10.35
N ARG A 566 17.93 -17.72 9.28
CA ARG A 566 19.17 -16.93 9.26
C ARG A 566 18.87 -15.45 9.11
N MET A 567 17.86 -15.10 8.34
CA MET A 567 17.49 -13.71 8.08
C MET A 567 16.85 -13.07 9.31
N ILE A 568 15.83 -13.70 9.91
CA ILE A 568 15.08 -13.11 11.04
C ILE A 568 15.99 -12.87 12.26
N PRO A 569 16.81 -13.83 12.73
CA PRO A 569 17.71 -13.57 13.85
C PRO A 569 18.75 -12.48 13.56
N SER A 570 19.23 -12.39 12.31
CA SER A 570 20.16 -11.33 11.90
C SER A 570 19.50 -9.95 11.95
N PHE A 571 18.27 -9.84 11.45
CA PHE A 571 17.48 -8.61 11.52
C PHE A 571 17.19 -8.20 12.96
N ILE A 572 16.79 -9.14 13.81
CA ILE A 572 16.55 -8.90 15.25
C ILE A 572 17.81 -8.34 15.91
N ALA A 573 18.98 -8.97 15.68
CA ALA A 573 20.23 -8.53 16.29
C ALA A 573 20.59 -7.08 15.92
N GLY A 574 20.55 -6.74 14.62
CA GLY A 574 20.83 -5.37 14.18
C GLY A 574 19.83 -4.35 14.71
N SER A 575 18.53 -4.68 14.63
CA SER A 575 17.43 -3.79 15.02
C SER A 575 17.40 -3.54 16.53
N ALA A 576 17.64 -4.58 17.34
CA ALA A 576 17.77 -4.47 18.79
C ALA A 576 18.93 -3.53 19.18
N ILE A 577 20.10 -3.68 18.54
CA ILE A 577 21.26 -2.82 18.81
C ILE A 577 20.99 -1.38 18.41
N THR A 578 20.34 -1.13 17.27
CA THR A 578 19.92 0.21 16.87
C THR A 578 18.98 0.82 17.91
N GLY A 579 17.95 0.09 18.35
CA GLY A 579 17.02 0.57 19.39
C GLY A 579 17.73 0.86 20.72
N ALA A 580 18.69 0.02 21.11
CA ALA A 580 19.52 0.19 22.30
C ALA A 580 20.34 1.47 22.27
N ILE A 581 21.02 1.76 21.14
CA ILE A 581 21.83 2.97 20.96
C ILE A 581 20.94 4.21 20.99
N VAL A 582 19.80 4.18 20.30
CA VAL A 582 18.87 5.31 20.21
C VAL A 582 18.31 5.66 21.59
N MET A 583 17.91 4.65 22.38
CA MET A 583 17.45 4.85 23.76
C MET A 583 18.56 5.29 24.70
N PHE A 584 19.78 4.75 24.55
CA PHE A 584 20.94 5.16 25.37
C PHE A 584 21.25 6.65 25.22
N LEU A 585 21.23 7.14 23.98
CA LEU A 585 21.49 8.54 23.64
C LEU A 585 20.28 9.44 23.85
N ASN A 586 19.14 8.88 24.28
CA ASN A 586 17.86 9.57 24.46
C ASN A 586 17.47 10.43 23.25
N ILE A 587 17.65 9.87 22.05
CA ILE A 587 17.30 10.56 20.81
C ILE A 587 15.79 10.51 20.66
N LYS A 588 15.16 11.67 20.46
CA LYS A 588 13.70 11.81 20.34
C LYS A 588 13.31 12.14 18.91
N VAL A 589 12.10 11.76 18.52
CA VAL A 589 11.50 12.15 17.24
C VAL A 589 10.10 12.72 17.46
N LEU A 590 9.73 13.71 16.65
CA LEU A 590 8.41 14.34 16.67
C LEU A 590 7.43 13.72 15.66
N ALA A 591 7.93 12.83 14.80
CA ALA A 591 7.15 12.13 13.80
C ALA A 591 7.03 10.62 14.10
N PRO A 592 5.87 10.02 13.77
CA PRO A 592 5.58 8.60 13.95
C PRO A 592 6.07 7.74 12.78
N HIS A 593 6.44 8.34 11.64
CA HIS A 593 6.75 7.65 10.40
C HIS A 593 7.55 8.57 9.46
N GLY A 594 8.13 8.00 8.39
CA GLY A 594 8.83 8.74 7.33
C GLY A 594 10.33 8.47 7.24
N GLY A 595 10.89 7.64 8.12
CA GLY A 595 12.29 7.20 8.05
C GLY A 595 13.29 8.38 7.99
N VAL A 596 14.20 8.35 7.02
CA VAL A 596 15.18 9.42 6.79
C VAL A 596 14.51 10.73 6.35
N PHE A 597 13.31 10.69 5.76
CA PHE A 597 12.63 11.91 5.30
C PHE A 597 12.13 12.81 6.44
N VAL A 598 12.10 12.32 7.67
CA VAL A 598 11.77 13.11 8.87
C VAL A 598 12.97 13.34 9.76
N ILE A 599 14.20 13.20 9.22
CA ILE A 599 15.43 13.27 10.01
C ILE A 599 15.62 14.61 10.73
N PHE A 600 15.10 15.70 10.18
CA PHE A 600 15.12 17.04 10.78
C PHE A 600 14.15 17.18 11.97
N LEU A 601 13.25 16.22 12.17
CA LEU A 601 12.39 16.11 13.36
C LEU A 601 13.01 15.26 14.47
N VAL A 602 14.24 14.79 14.27
CA VAL A 602 14.98 14.00 15.24
C VAL A 602 15.88 14.94 16.05
N SER A 603 15.89 14.79 17.37
CA SER A 603 16.65 15.69 18.27
C SER A 603 18.17 15.63 18.06
N GLN A 604 18.70 14.49 17.61
CA GLN A 604 20.12 14.27 17.32
C GLN A 604 20.30 13.50 15.99
N PRO A 605 20.13 14.18 14.84
CA PRO A 605 20.10 13.55 13.51
C PRO A 605 21.31 12.69 13.18
N TRP A 606 22.51 13.18 13.47
CA TRP A 606 23.76 12.50 13.13
C TRP A 606 23.93 11.19 13.91
N PHE A 607 23.70 11.22 15.22
CA PHE A 607 23.79 10.02 16.05
C PHE A 607 22.69 9.00 15.72
N TYR A 608 21.51 9.48 15.32
CA TYR A 608 20.41 8.63 14.86
C TYR A 608 20.77 7.84 13.60
N LEU A 609 21.33 8.52 12.59
CA LEU A 609 21.80 7.87 11.36
C LEU A 609 22.95 6.88 11.65
N ILE A 610 23.89 7.25 12.52
CA ILE A 610 24.98 6.36 12.94
C ILE A 610 24.41 5.09 13.60
N ALA A 611 23.42 5.21 14.48
CA ALA A 611 22.78 4.06 15.12
C ALA A 611 22.12 3.10 14.12
N ILE A 612 21.46 3.63 13.08
CA ILE A 612 20.87 2.85 11.99
C ILE A 612 21.95 2.14 11.17
N VAL A 613 23.02 2.87 10.81
CA VAL A 613 24.15 2.31 10.05
C VAL A 613 24.83 1.19 10.82
N ILE A 614 25.06 1.35 12.13
CA ILE A 614 25.66 0.31 12.98
C ILE A 614 24.80 -0.96 12.96
N GLY A 615 23.50 -0.86 13.23
CA GLY A 615 22.61 -2.03 13.21
C GLY A 615 22.50 -2.66 11.83
N THR A 616 22.48 -1.84 10.78
CA THR A 616 22.48 -2.30 9.37
C THR A 616 23.72 -3.12 9.06
N ILE A 617 24.91 -2.64 9.43
CA ILE A 617 26.18 -3.34 9.20
C ILE A 617 26.22 -4.65 9.99
N ILE A 618 25.79 -4.65 11.25
CA ILE A 618 25.76 -5.85 12.08
C ILE A 618 24.83 -6.90 11.47
N SER A 619 23.61 -6.52 11.11
CA SER A 619 22.65 -7.42 10.48
C SER A 619 23.16 -7.92 9.13
N ALA A 620 23.75 -7.05 8.29
CA ALA A 620 24.30 -7.43 6.99
C ALA A 620 25.49 -8.40 7.13
N ALA A 621 26.37 -8.18 8.12
CA ALA A 621 27.47 -9.07 8.42
C ALA A 621 26.99 -10.44 8.90
N LEU A 622 25.97 -10.49 9.78
CA LEU A 622 25.37 -11.75 10.23
C LEU A 622 24.72 -12.51 9.08
N ILE A 623 23.95 -11.83 8.22
CA ILE A 623 23.40 -12.43 6.99
C ILE A 623 24.54 -12.98 6.13
N GLY A 624 25.58 -12.16 5.90
CA GLY A 624 26.74 -12.51 5.11
C GLY A 624 27.52 -13.71 5.63
N VAL A 625 27.61 -13.90 6.95
CA VAL A 625 28.29 -15.05 7.57
C VAL A 625 27.39 -16.29 7.55
N LEU A 626 26.13 -16.16 7.99
CA LEU A 626 25.23 -17.28 8.24
C LEU A 626 24.64 -17.87 6.95
N ARG A 627 24.26 -17.01 5.99
CA ARG A 627 23.55 -17.43 4.78
C ARG A 627 24.43 -18.32 3.91
N LYS A 628 23.87 -19.40 3.35
CA LYS A 628 24.59 -20.31 2.44
C LYS A 628 24.47 -19.82 1.00
N LYS A 629 25.38 -20.27 0.13
CA LYS A 629 25.27 -19.99 -1.31
C LYS A 629 23.97 -20.63 -1.85
N PRO A 630 23.25 -19.96 -2.76
CA PRO A 630 22.10 -20.57 -3.43
C PRO A 630 22.57 -21.86 -4.11
N THR A 631 21.88 -22.97 -3.85
CA THR A 631 22.01 -24.17 -4.69
C THR A 631 21.39 -23.84 -6.03
N VAL A 632 22.18 -23.98 -7.10
CA VAL A 632 21.76 -23.75 -8.50
C VAL A 632 20.54 -24.59 -8.84
#